data_AF-A0A1Q7HJR7-F1
#
_entry.id   AF-A0A1Q7HJR7-F1
#
_cell.length_a   1.000
_cell.length_b   1.000
_cell.length_c   1.000
_cell.angle_alpha   90.00
_cell.angle_beta   90.00
_cell.angle_gamma   90.00
#
_symmetry.space_group_name_H-M   'P 1'
#
loop_
_entity.id
_entity.type
_entity.pdbx_description
1 polymer ?
#
loop_
_entity_poly.entity_id
_entity_poly.type
_entity_poly.pdbx_seq_one_letter_code
_entity_poly.pdbx_strand_id
1 'polypeptide(L)'
;MAIVAAVWIAPALLIGQTKPSSLPRTAEGHPDLQGTYDLATLTPLERRAGTPLVLTDEQAAKLEKDVAQRTDALAAPIKADRDAPPKGGDGSPGPYGNVGGYNNFWLDPGSHYTVVDGQRRASLLIDPADGRVPALTPDAQKRRSSADYNARPTSDAAAREDDPGFEGPNAYNDPEIRPLAERCLVGFSSTSGPPILPTYFYNNLHQIVQTPDHVMILTEMVHDARVVRMNAPHAPTSVRKWLGDSVGRWEGDTLVVDTTNFSDKTRFRGSSESLHVVERFTRTGPKTLRYQFTIEDPTTWTEPWTAEYTWPATNGLIYEYACHEGIADCGLRIYC
;
A
#
# COMPACT_ATOMS: atom_id res chain seq x y z
N MET A 1 75.27 7.86 -20.18
CA MET A 1 74.19 8.32 -19.28
C MET A 1 73.01 7.39 -19.48
N ALA A 2 72.79 6.45 -18.55
CA ALA A 2 71.66 5.54 -18.57
C ALA A 2 70.88 5.74 -17.26
N ILE A 3 69.62 6.17 -17.37
CA ILE A 3 68.73 6.42 -16.24
C ILE A 3 67.94 5.14 -15.98
N VAL A 4 68.07 4.59 -14.77
CA VAL A 4 67.26 3.48 -14.27
C VAL A 4 66.07 4.08 -13.52
N ALA A 5 64.86 3.85 -14.01
CA ALA A 5 63.62 4.25 -13.35
C ALA A 5 63.13 3.10 -12.45
N ALA A 6 63.03 3.34 -11.15
CA ALA A 6 62.48 2.40 -10.18
C ALA A 6 60.96 2.60 -10.07
N VAL A 7 60.18 1.56 -10.38
CA VAL A 7 58.72 1.52 -10.21
C VAL A 7 58.41 0.97 -8.81
N TRP A 8 57.74 1.78 -7.99
CA TRP A 8 57.21 1.36 -6.69
C TRP A 8 55.77 0.87 -6.86
N ILE A 9 55.51 -0.38 -6.50
CA ILE A 9 54.16 -0.96 -6.44
C ILE A 9 53.68 -0.86 -4.99
N ALA A 10 52.65 -0.05 -4.74
CA ALA A 10 51.96 0.00 -3.45
C ALA A 10 50.93 -1.15 -3.36
N PRO A 11 50.83 -1.87 -2.22
CA PRO A 11 49.83 -2.92 -2.05
C PRO A 11 48.46 -2.27 -1.78
N ALA A 12 47.47 -2.62 -2.61
CA ALA A 12 46.09 -2.27 -2.36
C ALA A 12 45.55 -3.11 -1.19
N LEU A 13 45.18 -2.44 -0.09
CA LEU A 13 44.42 -3.03 1.01
C LEU A 13 43.02 -3.40 0.50
N LEU A 14 42.82 -4.70 0.25
CA LEU A 14 41.51 -5.30 0.08
C LEU A 14 40.79 -5.28 1.44
N ILE A 15 39.93 -4.28 1.63
CA ILE A 15 38.92 -4.30 2.70
C ILE A 15 37.89 -5.36 2.27
N GLY A 16 38.02 -6.57 2.81
CA GLY A 16 37.01 -7.61 2.65
C GLY A 16 35.72 -7.15 3.30
N GLN A 17 34.70 -6.84 2.49
CA GLN A 17 33.33 -6.73 2.97
C GLN A 17 32.93 -8.10 3.52
N THR A 18 32.71 -8.18 4.83
CA THR A 18 32.03 -9.31 5.46
C THR A 18 30.68 -9.49 4.77
N LYS A 19 30.54 -10.56 3.99
CA LYS A 19 29.25 -10.99 3.45
C LYS A 19 28.27 -11.07 4.62
N PRO A 20 27.10 -10.40 4.56
CA PRO A 20 26.07 -10.65 5.54
C PRO A 20 25.73 -12.15 5.51
N SER A 21 25.46 -12.71 6.68
CA SER A 21 24.86 -14.03 6.86
C SER A 21 23.91 -14.32 5.70
N SER A 22 24.15 -15.41 4.95
CA SER A 22 23.37 -15.72 3.75
C SER A 22 21.87 -15.62 4.05
N LEU A 23 21.14 -14.87 3.23
CA LEU A 23 19.69 -14.73 3.35
C LEU A 23 19.04 -16.13 3.44
N PRO A 24 17.97 -16.30 4.24
CA PRO A 24 17.25 -17.56 4.29
C PRO A 24 16.73 -17.91 2.88
N ARG A 25 16.81 -19.18 2.51
CA ARG A 25 16.41 -19.69 1.20
C ARG A 25 15.48 -20.89 1.36
N THR A 26 14.56 -21.06 0.42
CA THR A 26 13.71 -22.24 0.31
C THR A 26 14.50 -23.45 -0.17
N ALA A 27 13.88 -24.64 -0.18
CA ALA A 27 14.52 -25.86 -0.65
C ALA A 27 14.93 -25.79 -2.14
N GLU A 28 14.23 -24.96 -2.92
CA GLU A 28 14.46 -24.71 -4.34
C GLU A 28 15.58 -23.67 -4.57
N GLY A 29 16.11 -23.07 -3.50
CA GLY A 29 17.23 -22.13 -3.56
C GLY A 29 16.83 -20.67 -3.79
N HIS A 30 15.54 -20.34 -3.88
CA HIS A 30 15.07 -18.95 -3.91
C HIS A 30 15.09 -18.32 -2.51
N PRO A 31 15.20 -16.98 -2.37
CA PRO A 31 15.00 -16.32 -1.09
C PRO A 31 13.68 -16.72 -0.43
N ASP A 32 13.75 -17.00 0.87
CA ASP A 32 12.58 -17.27 1.69
C ASP A 32 11.88 -15.94 2.04
N LEU A 33 10.70 -15.74 1.46
CA LEU A 33 9.86 -14.56 1.69
C LEU A 33 8.78 -14.84 2.74
N GLN A 34 8.70 -16.05 3.29
CA GLN A 34 7.64 -16.40 4.23
C GLN A 34 7.72 -15.58 5.52
N GLY A 35 6.55 -15.33 6.09
CA GLY A 35 6.40 -14.67 7.38
C GLY A 35 5.28 -13.64 7.39
N THR A 36 5.09 -13.03 8.56
CA THR A 36 4.17 -11.91 8.75
C THR A 36 4.96 -10.62 8.73
N TYR A 37 4.40 -9.60 8.08
CA TYR A 37 4.99 -8.29 7.90
C TYR A 37 4.04 -7.21 8.39
N ASP A 38 4.58 -6.18 9.03
CA ASP A 38 3.84 -4.99 9.44
C ASP A 38 4.18 -3.83 8.52
N LEU A 39 3.20 -3.37 7.74
CA LEU A 39 3.40 -2.35 6.70
C LEU A 39 3.16 -0.93 7.23
N ALA A 40 2.91 -0.74 8.53
CA ALA A 40 2.67 0.56 9.13
C ALA A 40 3.87 1.49 8.92
N THR A 41 3.62 2.70 8.41
CA THR A 41 4.67 3.70 8.13
C THR A 41 4.08 5.10 8.08
N LEU A 42 4.87 6.07 8.55
CA LEU A 42 4.56 7.49 8.44
C LEU A 42 4.92 8.08 7.06
N THR A 43 5.62 7.31 6.22
CA THR A 43 6.03 7.76 4.90
C THR A 43 4.83 7.84 3.95
N PRO A 44 4.44 9.03 3.46
CA PRO A 44 3.33 9.17 2.53
C PRO A 44 3.67 8.62 1.14
N LEU A 45 2.65 8.30 0.34
CA LEU A 45 2.88 7.91 -1.07
C LEU A 45 3.60 9.02 -1.85
N GLU A 46 3.15 10.27 -1.73
CA GLU A 46 3.70 11.44 -2.42
C GLU A 46 4.33 12.41 -1.41
N ARG A 47 5.50 12.98 -1.73
CA ARG A 47 6.15 14.02 -0.91
C ARG A 47 5.68 15.40 -1.33
N ARG A 48 5.83 16.39 -0.44
CA ARG A 48 5.56 17.79 -0.77
C ARG A 48 6.52 18.26 -1.87
N ALA A 49 6.02 19.09 -2.78
CA ALA A 49 6.82 19.67 -3.85
C ALA A 49 8.08 20.35 -3.29
N GLY A 50 9.23 20.10 -3.93
CA GLY A 50 10.53 20.60 -3.49
C GLY A 50 11.18 19.86 -2.31
N THR A 51 10.51 18.85 -1.74
CA THR A 51 11.12 17.99 -0.72
C THR A 51 12.00 16.93 -1.39
N PRO A 52 13.25 16.71 -0.93
CA PRO A 52 14.09 15.63 -1.46
C PRO A 52 13.50 14.25 -1.11
N LEU A 53 13.85 13.22 -1.90
CA LEU A 53 13.42 11.84 -1.64
C LEU A 53 13.91 11.32 -0.28
N VAL A 54 15.11 11.73 0.13
CA VAL A 54 15.76 11.26 1.36
C VAL A 54 15.68 12.35 2.42
N LEU A 55 15.13 11.99 3.58
CA LEU A 55 15.17 12.81 4.78
C LEU A 55 16.50 12.61 5.49
N THR A 56 17.02 13.67 6.10
CA THR A 56 18.08 13.51 7.11
C THR A 56 17.52 12.82 8.35
N ASP A 57 18.38 12.19 9.15
CA ASP A 57 17.95 11.57 10.41
C ASP A 57 17.32 12.59 11.36
N GLU A 58 17.84 13.81 11.43
CA GLU A 58 17.27 14.88 12.24
C GLU A 58 15.87 15.29 11.76
N GLN A 59 15.67 15.42 10.44
CA GLN A 59 14.36 15.75 9.87
C GLN A 59 13.33 14.67 10.17
N ALA A 60 13.70 13.40 9.94
CA ALA A 60 12.80 12.29 10.22
C ALA A 60 12.50 12.16 11.71
N ALA A 61 13.51 12.25 12.58
CA ALA A 61 13.31 12.19 14.03
C ALA A 61 12.40 13.31 14.53
N LYS A 62 12.53 14.52 13.98
CA LYS A 62 11.61 15.63 14.27
C LYS A 62 10.17 15.30 13.85
N LEU A 63 9.97 14.82 12.63
CA LEU A 63 8.64 14.49 12.11
C LEU A 63 7.99 13.33 12.89
N GLU A 64 8.75 12.28 13.21
CA GLU A 64 8.30 11.15 14.04
C GLU A 64 7.90 11.65 15.44
N LYS A 65 8.70 12.53 16.04
CA LYS A 65 8.37 13.16 17.33
C LYS A 65 7.12 14.03 17.26
N ASP A 66 6.94 14.81 16.21
CA ASP A 66 5.75 15.66 16.03
C ASP A 66 4.47 14.80 15.90
N VAL A 67 4.56 13.63 15.24
CA VAL A 67 3.45 12.67 15.15
C VAL A 67 3.18 12.01 16.50
N ALA A 68 4.22 11.58 17.23
CA ALA A 68 4.06 11.00 18.56
C ALA A 68 3.39 11.98 19.53
N GLN A 69 3.85 13.24 19.58
CA GLN A 69 3.26 14.28 20.42
C GLN A 69 1.80 14.57 20.08
N ARG A 70 1.45 14.58 18.79
CA ARG A 70 0.06 14.74 18.35
C ARG A 70 -0.81 13.57 18.79
N THR A 71 -0.28 12.35 18.65
CA THR A 71 -0.96 11.11 19.03
C THR A 71 -1.25 11.10 20.53
N ASP A 72 -0.26 11.43 21.35
CA ASP A 72 -0.39 11.54 22.81
C ASP A 72 -1.41 12.61 23.22
N ALA A 73 -1.40 13.77 22.55
CA ALA A 73 -2.35 14.84 22.81
C ALA A 73 -3.79 14.44 22.46
N LEU A 74 -3.99 13.70 21.36
CA LEU A 74 -5.29 13.19 20.94
C LEU A 74 -5.79 12.03 21.80
N ALA A 75 -4.88 11.27 22.44
CA ALA A 75 -5.20 10.20 23.37
C ALA A 75 -5.45 10.69 24.81
N ALA A 76 -5.22 11.99 25.10
CA ALA A 76 -5.42 12.55 26.42
C ALA A 76 -6.90 12.44 26.86
N PRO A 77 -7.18 12.21 28.16
CA PRO A 77 -8.54 12.15 28.65
C PRO A 77 -9.34 13.40 28.28
N ILE A 78 -10.51 13.19 27.67
CA ILE A 78 -11.47 14.26 27.43
C ILE A 78 -12.05 14.73 28.76
N LYS A 79 -12.28 16.04 28.88
CA LYS A 79 -12.91 16.59 30.09
C LYS A 79 -14.34 16.08 30.22
N ALA A 80 -14.71 15.67 31.43
CA ALA A 80 -16.05 15.13 31.72
C ALA A 80 -17.17 16.17 31.57
N ASP A 81 -16.83 17.46 31.63
CA ASP A 81 -17.74 18.60 31.54
C ASP A 81 -17.84 19.21 30.13
N ARG A 82 -17.38 18.51 29.08
CA ARG A 82 -17.51 19.03 27.71
C ARG A 82 -18.96 19.03 27.24
N ASP A 83 -19.32 20.06 26.48
CA ASP A 83 -20.57 20.08 25.73
C ASP A 83 -20.57 19.03 24.61
N ALA A 84 -21.77 18.61 24.20
CA ALA A 84 -21.92 17.74 23.03
C ALA A 84 -21.39 18.46 21.76
N PRO A 85 -20.78 17.73 20.80
CA PRO A 85 -20.39 18.31 19.52
C PRO A 85 -21.56 19.01 18.83
N PRO A 86 -21.35 20.14 18.13
CA PRO A 86 -22.42 20.82 17.44
C PRO A 86 -23.08 19.92 16.38
N LYS A 87 -24.39 20.06 16.19
CA LYS A 87 -25.11 19.34 15.16
C LYS A 87 -24.55 19.71 13.78
N GLY A 88 -24.07 18.71 13.05
CA GLY A 88 -23.43 18.91 11.73
C GLY A 88 -21.94 19.23 11.80
N GLY A 89 -21.32 19.16 12.99
CA GLY A 89 -19.89 19.32 13.18
C GLY A 89 -19.50 20.70 13.70
N ASP A 90 -18.25 20.81 14.13
CA ASP A 90 -17.64 22.06 14.57
C ASP A 90 -17.11 22.91 13.40
N GLY A 91 -17.29 22.44 12.15
CA GLY A 91 -16.85 23.12 10.93
C GLY A 91 -15.35 22.98 10.66
N SER A 92 -14.62 22.21 11.47
CA SER A 92 -13.20 21.95 11.24
C SER A 92 -12.97 20.91 10.12
N PRO A 93 -11.74 20.84 9.59
CA PRO A 93 -11.40 19.88 8.53
C PRO A 93 -11.55 18.44 9.02
N GLY A 94 -12.51 17.71 8.44
CA GLY A 94 -12.78 16.31 8.75
C GLY A 94 -14.13 15.86 8.17
N PRO A 95 -14.41 14.55 8.07
CA PRO A 95 -15.71 14.06 7.62
C PRO A 95 -16.84 14.69 8.45
N TYR A 96 -17.87 15.19 7.77
CA TYR A 96 -19.05 15.81 8.38
C TYR A 96 -18.72 16.93 9.40
N GLY A 97 -17.69 17.73 9.14
CA GLY A 97 -17.32 18.85 10.02
C GLY A 97 -16.74 18.40 11.36
N ASN A 98 -16.00 17.29 11.38
CA ASN A 98 -15.34 16.74 12.57
C ASN A 98 -16.30 16.46 13.74
N VAL A 99 -17.50 15.97 13.43
CA VAL A 99 -18.41 15.35 14.44
C VAL A 99 -17.79 14.17 15.18
N GLY A 100 -16.60 13.74 14.76
CA GLY A 100 -15.83 12.63 15.32
C GLY A 100 -15.62 11.52 14.30
N GLY A 101 -14.81 10.53 14.68
CA GLY A 101 -14.54 9.30 13.96
C GLY A 101 -14.06 8.25 14.95
N TYR A 102 -13.26 7.29 14.49
CA TYR A 102 -12.57 6.36 15.40
C TYR A 102 -11.79 7.14 16.47
N ASN A 103 -11.86 6.67 17.72
CA ASN A 103 -10.94 7.14 18.75
C ASN A 103 -9.50 6.89 18.29
N ASN A 104 -8.60 7.85 18.52
CA ASN A 104 -7.21 7.77 18.07
C ASN A 104 -6.47 6.54 18.64
N PHE A 105 -6.92 6.00 19.77
CA PHE A 105 -6.43 4.74 20.31
C PHE A 105 -6.61 3.53 19.36
N TRP A 106 -7.60 3.57 18.47
CA TRP A 106 -7.85 2.51 17.47
C TRP A 106 -7.03 2.67 16.20
N LEU A 107 -6.29 3.78 16.06
CA LEU A 107 -5.45 4.04 14.90
C LEU A 107 -4.01 3.63 15.22
N ASP A 108 -3.41 2.92 14.28
CA ASP A 108 -2.03 2.47 14.23
C ASP A 108 -1.42 2.80 12.84
N PRO A 109 -1.12 4.08 12.54
CA PRO A 109 -0.48 4.48 11.29
C PRO A 109 1.01 4.11 11.24
N GLY A 110 1.55 3.50 12.30
CA GLY A 110 2.98 3.32 12.54
C GLY A 110 3.63 4.55 13.19
N SER A 111 4.91 4.41 13.55
CA SER A 111 5.68 5.43 14.28
C SER A 111 6.93 5.91 13.57
N HIS A 112 7.27 5.32 12.42
CA HIS A 112 8.54 5.58 11.74
C HIS A 112 8.36 5.78 10.24
N TYR A 113 9.26 6.57 9.65
CA TYR A 113 9.42 6.61 8.20
C TYR A 113 10.08 5.33 7.70
N THR A 114 9.67 4.84 6.54
CA THR A 114 10.27 3.67 5.91
C THR A 114 11.73 3.94 5.56
N VAL A 115 12.57 2.94 5.79
CA VAL A 115 14.01 2.99 5.50
C VAL A 115 14.31 2.05 4.34
N VAL A 116 14.77 2.58 3.22
CA VAL A 116 15.19 1.77 2.06
C VAL A 116 16.68 2.03 1.84
N ASP A 117 17.47 0.96 1.76
CA ASP A 117 18.93 1.03 1.58
C ASP A 117 19.63 1.94 2.61
N GLY A 118 19.13 1.93 3.85
CA GLY A 118 19.64 2.76 4.95
C GLY A 118 19.20 4.23 4.91
N GLN A 119 18.36 4.62 3.95
CA GLN A 119 17.89 6.00 3.78
C GLN A 119 16.41 6.13 4.16
N ARG A 120 16.09 7.12 5.00
CA ARG A 120 14.71 7.45 5.38
C ARG A 120 14.01 8.13 4.21
N ARG A 121 12.92 7.53 3.72
CA ARG A 121 12.20 8.03 2.54
C ARG A 121 11.16 9.08 2.94
N ALA A 122 11.20 10.25 2.31
CA ALA A 122 10.20 11.30 2.44
C ALA A 122 8.87 10.95 1.76
N SER A 123 8.90 10.04 0.78
CA SER A 123 7.73 9.45 0.13
C SER A 123 8.02 8.04 -0.37
N LEU A 124 6.98 7.23 -0.58
CA LEU A 124 7.14 5.92 -1.23
C LEU A 124 7.49 6.09 -2.72
N LEU A 125 6.92 7.10 -3.38
CA LEU A 125 7.15 7.35 -4.81
C LEU A 125 8.58 7.82 -5.07
N ILE A 126 9.29 7.07 -5.91
CA ILE A 126 10.69 7.33 -6.30
C ILE A 126 10.83 7.81 -7.74
N ASP A 127 9.86 7.47 -8.59
CA ASP A 127 9.80 7.86 -9.99
C ASP A 127 8.35 8.20 -10.35
N PRO A 128 8.04 9.41 -10.87
CA PRO A 128 8.96 10.49 -11.21
C PRO A 128 9.77 11.08 -10.05
N ALA A 129 10.92 11.68 -10.38
CA ALA A 129 11.87 12.23 -9.41
C ALA A 129 11.34 13.43 -8.60
N ASP A 130 10.23 14.03 -9.01
CA ASP A 130 9.55 15.08 -8.23
C ASP A 130 8.74 14.52 -7.04
N GLY A 131 8.55 13.20 -6.98
CA GLY A 131 7.84 12.51 -5.90
C GLY A 131 6.33 12.63 -5.97
N ARG A 132 5.77 12.88 -7.18
CA ARG A 132 4.35 13.05 -7.45
C ARG A 132 3.83 11.99 -8.40
N VAL A 133 2.57 11.60 -8.24
CA VAL A 133 1.89 10.77 -9.24
C VAL A 133 1.77 11.60 -10.53
N PRO A 134 2.08 11.04 -11.71
CA PRO A 134 1.99 11.76 -12.98
C PRO A 134 0.62 12.39 -13.24
N ALA A 135 0.61 13.38 -14.13
CA ALA A 135 -0.62 14.01 -14.56
C ALA A 135 -1.58 13.00 -15.20
N LEU A 136 -2.88 13.25 -15.01
CA LEU A 136 -3.91 12.49 -15.71
C LEU A 136 -3.94 12.89 -17.19
N THR A 137 -4.15 11.91 -18.08
CA THR A 137 -4.39 12.18 -19.51
C THR A 137 -5.67 13.02 -19.69
N PRO A 138 -5.86 13.74 -20.80
CA PRO A 138 -7.10 14.48 -21.06
C PRO A 138 -8.35 13.59 -21.01
N ASP A 139 -8.25 12.36 -21.53
CA ASP A 139 -9.34 11.39 -21.47
C ASP A 139 -9.63 10.96 -20.04
N ALA A 140 -8.59 10.74 -19.22
CA ALA A 140 -8.74 10.42 -17.80
C ALA A 140 -9.34 11.58 -17.02
N GLN A 141 -8.94 12.82 -17.31
CA GLN A 141 -9.54 14.01 -16.72
C GLN A 141 -11.03 14.12 -17.09
N LYS A 142 -11.38 13.84 -18.35
CA LYS A 142 -12.78 13.81 -18.79
C LYS A 142 -13.56 12.71 -18.08
N ARG A 143 -13.03 11.48 -18.03
CA ARG A 143 -13.59 10.36 -17.26
C ARG A 143 -13.75 10.73 -15.79
N ARG A 144 -12.84 11.55 -15.23
CA ARG A 144 -12.86 12.02 -13.84
C ARG A 144 -13.86 13.14 -13.58
N SER A 145 -14.10 13.98 -14.58
CA SER A 145 -14.99 15.14 -14.48
C SER A 145 -16.47 14.82 -14.78
N SER A 146 -16.77 13.67 -15.38
CA SER A 146 -18.16 13.28 -15.63
C SER A 146 -18.89 13.03 -14.31
N ALA A 147 -20.21 13.30 -14.28
CA ALA A 147 -21.06 13.03 -13.13
C ALA A 147 -20.95 11.56 -12.65
N ASP A 148 -20.69 10.66 -13.60
CA ASP A 148 -20.28 9.26 -13.48
C ASP A 148 -19.00 8.96 -12.66
N TYR A 149 -18.25 9.96 -12.22
CA TYR A 149 -17.02 9.77 -11.46
C TYR A 149 -17.06 10.43 -10.09
N ASN A 150 -17.82 11.51 -9.93
CA ASN A 150 -17.98 12.18 -8.63
C ASN A 150 -19.01 11.52 -7.70
N ALA A 151 -19.65 10.44 -8.14
CA ALA A 151 -20.43 9.55 -7.29
C ALA A 151 -20.42 8.12 -7.86
N ARG A 152 -19.24 7.51 -7.97
CA ARG A 152 -19.14 6.04 -8.01
C ARG A 152 -18.37 5.59 -6.77
N PRO A 153 -19.06 5.48 -5.62
CA PRO A 153 -18.49 4.85 -4.45
C PRO A 153 -18.15 3.37 -4.74
N THR A 154 -18.70 2.78 -5.82
CA THR A 154 -18.78 1.33 -5.97
C THR A 154 -18.49 0.82 -7.38
N SER A 155 -18.24 -0.48 -7.39
CA SER A 155 -17.89 -1.30 -8.55
C SER A 155 -19.07 -1.84 -9.37
N ASP A 156 -20.30 -1.63 -8.91
CA ASP A 156 -21.51 -2.34 -9.36
C ASP A 156 -22.62 -1.43 -9.90
N ALA A 157 -22.35 -0.14 -10.13
CA ALA A 157 -23.30 0.83 -10.69
C ALA A 157 -23.74 0.58 -12.16
N ALA A 158 -23.53 -0.62 -12.71
CA ALA A 158 -24.17 -1.05 -13.96
C ALA A 158 -25.48 -1.83 -13.70
N ALA A 159 -25.90 -2.00 -12.45
CA ALA A 159 -27.21 -2.57 -12.15
C ALA A 159 -28.32 -1.54 -12.43
N ARG A 160 -28.82 -1.60 -13.67
CA ARG A 160 -30.24 -1.51 -14.03
C ARG A 160 -30.95 -0.17 -13.74
N GLU A 161 -30.91 0.76 -14.70
CA GLU A 161 -31.89 1.87 -14.79
C GLU A 161 -33.36 1.36 -14.88
N ASP A 162 -33.55 0.06 -15.15
CA ASP A 162 -34.84 -0.64 -15.21
C ASP A 162 -35.29 -1.26 -13.88
N ASP A 163 -34.54 -1.10 -12.78
CA ASP A 163 -35.00 -1.54 -11.45
C ASP A 163 -35.90 -0.47 -10.79
N PRO A 164 -37.19 -0.76 -10.52
CA PRO A 164 -38.12 0.18 -9.90
C PRO A 164 -37.76 0.57 -8.45
N GLY A 165 -36.73 -0.02 -7.84
CA GLY A 165 -36.16 0.35 -6.54
C GLY A 165 -34.87 1.18 -6.59
N PHE A 166 -34.33 1.50 -7.77
CA PHE A 166 -33.03 2.16 -7.91
C PHE A 166 -33.08 3.64 -7.51
N GLU A 167 -32.43 3.99 -6.40
CA GLU A 167 -32.33 5.37 -5.89
C GLU A 167 -31.06 6.12 -6.36
N GLY A 168 -30.61 5.89 -7.59
CA GLY A 168 -29.56 6.70 -8.22
C GLY A 168 -28.14 6.59 -7.62
N PRO A 169 -27.16 7.33 -8.16
CA PRO A 169 -25.73 7.15 -7.86
C PRO A 169 -25.28 7.58 -6.44
N ASN A 170 -26.17 8.16 -5.63
CA ASN A 170 -25.91 8.57 -4.25
C ASN A 170 -26.71 7.75 -3.22
N ALA A 171 -27.44 6.73 -3.67
CA ALA A 171 -28.12 5.80 -2.78
C ALA A 171 -27.10 4.85 -2.13
N TYR A 172 -27.22 4.69 -0.82
CA TYR A 172 -26.47 3.70 -0.02
C TYR A 172 -27.42 2.72 0.68
N ASN A 173 -28.70 2.76 0.35
CA ASN A 173 -29.77 1.96 0.94
C ASN A 173 -29.90 0.57 0.33
N ASP A 174 -29.17 0.26 -0.74
CA ASP A 174 -29.08 -1.09 -1.31
C ASP A 174 -27.66 -1.68 -1.07
N PRO A 175 -27.55 -2.90 -0.53
CA PRO A 175 -26.26 -3.54 -0.29
C PRO A 175 -25.46 -3.84 -1.58
N GLU A 176 -26.11 -3.98 -2.74
CA GLU A 176 -25.49 -4.22 -4.04
C GLU A 176 -24.97 -2.95 -4.70
N ILE A 177 -25.26 -1.77 -4.16
CA ILE A 177 -24.71 -0.48 -4.62
C ILE A 177 -23.77 0.13 -3.59
N ARG A 178 -23.24 -0.67 -2.64
CA ARG A 178 -22.22 -0.26 -1.67
C ARG A 178 -20.79 -0.56 -2.14
N PRO A 179 -19.81 0.29 -1.81
CA PRO A 179 -18.41 0.12 -2.21
C PRO A 179 -17.89 -1.27 -1.87
N LEU A 180 -16.97 -1.84 -2.68
CA LEU A 180 -16.32 -3.12 -2.36
C LEU A 180 -15.74 -3.13 -0.95
N ALA A 181 -15.12 -2.02 -0.53
CA ALA A 181 -14.56 -1.89 0.80
C ALA A 181 -15.61 -1.80 1.91
N GLU A 182 -16.76 -1.18 1.64
CA GLU A 182 -17.86 -1.08 2.60
C GLU A 182 -18.59 -2.42 2.75
N ARG A 183 -18.65 -3.19 1.67
CA ARG A 183 -19.16 -4.57 1.65
C ARG A 183 -18.13 -5.60 2.14
N CYS A 184 -16.93 -5.14 2.51
CA CYS A 184 -15.81 -5.98 2.94
C CYS A 184 -15.52 -7.13 1.96
N LEU A 185 -15.51 -6.78 0.66
CA LEU A 185 -15.14 -7.68 -0.44
C LEU A 185 -13.68 -7.52 -0.85
N VAL A 186 -13.13 -6.30 -0.72
CA VAL A 186 -11.72 -5.98 -0.95
C VAL A 186 -11.32 -4.85 0.01
N GLY A 187 -10.10 -4.91 0.56
CA GLY A 187 -9.54 -3.87 1.42
C GLY A 187 -9.59 -2.45 0.83
N PHE A 188 -9.80 -1.46 1.70
CA PHE A 188 -9.82 -0.05 1.28
C PHE A 188 -8.42 0.47 0.93
N SER A 189 -8.35 1.59 0.21
CA SER A 189 -7.11 2.31 -0.10
C SER A 189 -6.00 1.47 -0.74
N SER A 190 -6.36 0.39 -1.45
CA SER A 190 -5.40 -0.53 -2.09
C SER A 190 -4.52 -1.30 -1.10
N THR A 191 -5.02 -1.55 0.11
CA THR A 191 -4.30 -2.32 1.13
C THR A 191 -4.05 -3.76 0.68
N SER A 192 -5.03 -4.41 0.05
CA SER A 192 -4.89 -5.78 -0.48
C SER A 192 -4.01 -5.87 -1.75
N GLY A 193 -3.85 -4.73 -2.44
CA GLY A 193 -3.18 -4.60 -3.73
C GLY A 193 -3.71 -5.52 -4.84
N PRO A 194 -3.04 -5.56 -6.01
CA PRO A 194 -1.90 -4.74 -6.42
C PRO A 194 -2.29 -3.31 -6.85
N PRO A 195 -1.44 -2.29 -6.58
CA PRO A 195 -0.29 -2.35 -5.69
C PRO A 195 -0.73 -2.34 -4.23
N ILE A 196 0.03 -2.99 -3.35
CA ILE A 196 -0.18 -2.91 -1.91
C ILE A 196 0.31 -1.54 -1.42
N LEU A 197 -0.57 -0.76 -0.79
CA LEU A 197 -0.23 0.50 -0.14
C LEU A 197 -0.34 0.38 1.39
N PRO A 198 0.45 1.14 2.16
CA PRO A 198 0.24 1.25 3.60
C PRO A 198 -1.18 1.74 3.91
N THR A 199 -1.77 1.19 4.98
CA THR A 199 -3.15 1.53 5.37
C THR A 199 -3.24 2.97 5.92
N TYR A 200 -2.16 3.45 6.55
CA TYR A 200 -2.10 4.68 7.37
C TYR A 200 -3.19 4.76 8.46
N PHE A 201 -3.83 3.63 8.78
CA PHE A 201 -4.94 3.52 9.69
C PHE A 201 -4.67 2.41 10.69
N TYR A 202 -5.02 1.16 10.40
CA TYR A 202 -4.89 0.02 11.30
C TYR A 202 -4.92 -1.27 10.46
N ASN A 203 -4.78 -2.44 11.11
CA ASN A 203 -4.75 -3.75 10.46
C ASN A 203 -3.70 -3.83 9.33
N ASN A 204 -2.47 -3.48 9.68
CA ASN A 204 -1.34 -3.35 8.76
C ASN A 204 -0.67 -4.69 8.40
N LEU A 205 -1.08 -5.80 9.02
CA LEU A 205 -0.35 -7.06 8.87
C LEU A 205 -0.63 -7.74 7.54
N HIS A 206 0.44 -8.27 6.94
CA HIS A 206 0.39 -9.08 5.72
C HIS A 206 1.20 -10.35 5.93
N GLN A 207 0.66 -11.51 5.57
CA GLN A 207 1.36 -12.78 5.65
C GLN A 207 1.68 -13.31 4.26
N ILE A 208 2.94 -13.66 4.06
CA ILE A 208 3.40 -14.35 2.87
C ILE A 208 3.54 -15.83 3.19
N VAL A 209 2.91 -16.66 2.37
CA VAL A 209 3.13 -18.11 2.32
C VAL A 209 3.67 -18.45 0.94
N GLN A 210 4.79 -19.17 0.90
CA GLN A 210 5.53 -19.45 -0.32
C GLN A 210 5.64 -20.94 -0.51
N THR A 211 5.36 -21.38 -1.73
CA THR A 211 5.52 -22.75 -2.20
C THR A 211 6.33 -22.72 -3.50
N PRO A 212 6.76 -23.87 -4.05
CA PRO A 212 7.50 -23.90 -5.31
C PRO A 212 6.72 -23.30 -6.50
N ASP A 213 5.39 -23.42 -6.49
CA ASP A 213 4.51 -23.08 -7.61
C ASP A 213 3.57 -21.89 -7.32
N HIS A 214 3.41 -21.47 -6.06
CA HIS A 214 2.57 -20.34 -5.67
C HIS A 214 3.18 -19.48 -4.55
N VAL A 215 2.84 -18.20 -4.57
CA VAL A 215 3.02 -17.29 -3.43
C VAL A 215 1.66 -16.71 -3.07
N MET A 216 1.22 -16.91 -1.83
CA MET A 216 0.02 -16.30 -1.29
C MET A 216 0.41 -15.10 -0.43
N ILE A 217 -0.28 -13.98 -0.62
CA ILE A 217 -0.23 -12.81 0.26
C ILE A 217 -1.60 -12.66 0.90
N LEU A 218 -1.69 -12.90 2.20
CA LEU A 218 -2.88 -12.69 3.00
C LEU A 218 -2.81 -11.31 3.66
N THR A 219 -3.82 -10.49 3.43
CA THR A 219 -3.95 -9.16 4.02
C THR A 219 -4.84 -9.24 5.27
N GLU A 220 -4.43 -8.65 6.38
CA GLU A 220 -5.22 -8.67 7.63
C GLU A 220 -6.56 -7.96 7.45
N MET A 221 -6.57 -6.80 6.79
CA MET A 221 -7.77 -6.05 6.47
C MET A 221 -8.61 -6.79 5.43
N VAL A 222 -9.88 -7.08 5.76
CA VAL A 222 -10.87 -7.74 4.86
C VAL A 222 -10.46 -9.17 4.42
N HIS A 223 -9.32 -9.71 4.88
CA HIS A 223 -8.83 -11.08 4.63
C HIS A 223 -8.59 -11.45 3.18
N ASP A 224 -8.20 -10.50 2.35
CA ASP A 224 -7.88 -10.78 0.96
C ASP A 224 -6.68 -11.73 0.86
N ALA A 225 -6.91 -12.92 0.31
CA ALA A 225 -5.89 -13.90 -0.02
C ALA A 225 -5.52 -13.82 -1.51
N ARG A 226 -4.50 -13.02 -1.83
CA ARG A 226 -4.00 -12.90 -3.20
C ARG A 226 -3.04 -14.03 -3.52
N VAL A 227 -3.40 -14.86 -4.51
CA VAL A 227 -2.58 -15.99 -4.97
C VAL A 227 -1.83 -15.61 -6.25
N VAL A 228 -0.50 -15.62 -6.17
CA VAL A 228 0.42 -15.42 -7.28
C VAL A 228 0.86 -16.78 -7.81
N ARG A 229 0.58 -17.06 -9.08
CA ARG A 229 0.99 -18.32 -9.73
C ARG A 229 2.39 -18.18 -10.31
N MET A 230 3.29 -19.11 -10.04
CA MET A 230 4.68 -19.03 -10.48
C MET A 230 4.87 -19.59 -11.89
N ASN A 231 5.61 -18.86 -12.74
CA ASN A 231 6.03 -19.27 -14.08
C ASN A 231 4.88 -19.78 -14.99
N ALA A 232 3.68 -19.25 -14.78
CA ALA A 232 2.48 -19.66 -15.49
C ALA A 232 2.06 -18.60 -16.53
N PRO A 233 1.30 -18.95 -17.58
CA PRO A 233 0.68 -17.94 -18.42
C PRO A 233 -0.41 -17.19 -17.64
N HIS A 234 -0.64 -15.93 -18.02
CA HIS A 234 -1.84 -15.19 -17.59
C HIS A 234 -3.11 -15.87 -18.09
N ALA A 235 -4.18 -15.71 -17.33
CA ALA A 235 -5.51 -16.09 -17.77
C ALA A 235 -5.91 -15.30 -19.05
N PRO A 236 -6.81 -15.85 -19.89
CA PRO A 236 -7.36 -15.11 -21.02
C PRO A 236 -7.90 -13.75 -20.57
N THR A 237 -7.75 -12.72 -21.41
CA THR A 237 -8.16 -11.33 -21.09
C THR A 237 -9.66 -11.16 -20.85
N SER A 238 -10.48 -12.18 -21.14
CA SER A 238 -11.91 -12.23 -20.78
C SER A 238 -12.14 -12.56 -19.30
N VAL A 239 -11.17 -13.17 -18.62
CA VAL A 239 -11.25 -13.50 -17.19
C VAL A 239 -10.68 -12.33 -16.40
N ARG A 240 -11.57 -11.49 -15.87
CA ARG A 240 -11.23 -10.30 -15.08
C ARG A 240 -11.52 -10.51 -13.61
N LYS A 241 -10.62 -10.08 -12.74
CA LYS A 241 -10.69 -10.26 -11.27
C LYS A 241 -10.57 -8.91 -10.56
N TRP A 242 -11.09 -8.79 -9.33
CA TRP A 242 -10.95 -7.56 -8.53
C TRP A 242 -9.49 -7.23 -8.23
N LEU A 243 -8.68 -8.22 -7.84
CA LEU A 243 -7.24 -8.04 -7.57
C LEU A 243 -6.36 -8.34 -8.81
N GLY A 244 -6.97 -8.46 -10.00
CA GLY A 244 -6.27 -8.85 -11.21
C GLY A 244 -5.80 -10.32 -11.21
N ASP A 245 -5.07 -10.70 -12.27
CA ASP A 245 -4.44 -12.00 -12.42
C ASP A 245 -2.92 -11.88 -12.27
N SER A 246 -2.41 -12.29 -11.11
CA SER A 246 -0.98 -12.17 -10.76
C SER A 246 -0.18 -13.42 -11.16
N VAL A 247 0.91 -13.19 -11.88
CA VAL A 247 1.89 -14.22 -12.26
C VAL A 247 3.28 -13.81 -11.78
N GLY A 248 3.94 -14.71 -11.05
CA GLY A 248 5.26 -14.49 -10.49
C GLY A 248 6.37 -15.18 -11.29
N ARG A 249 7.56 -14.59 -11.29
CA ARG A 249 8.80 -15.20 -11.75
C ARG A 249 9.98 -14.71 -10.90
N TRP A 250 11.04 -15.50 -10.83
CA TRP A 250 12.27 -15.10 -10.15
C TRP A 250 13.25 -14.43 -11.11
N GLU A 251 13.72 -13.25 -10.76
CA GLU A 251 14.84 -12.55 -11.41
C GLU A 251 15.99 -12.45 -10.41
N GLY A 252 16.86 -13.46 -10.42
CA GLY A 252 17.88 -13.63 -9.37
C GLY A 252 17.23 -13.86 -8.01
N ASP A 253 17.53 -12.98 -7.05
CA ASP A 253 16.98 -13.01 -5.68
C ASP A 253 15.73 -12.12 -5.50
N THR A 254 15.08 -11.71 -6.60
CA THR A 254 13.85 -10.89 -6.56
C THR A 254 12.68 -11.65 -7.18
N LEU A 255 11.58 -11.72 -6.45
CA LEU A 255 10.30 -12.17 -6.99
C LEU A 255 9.68 -11.00 -7.73
N VAL A 256 9.49 -11.13 -9.03
CA VAL A 256 8.79 -10.16 -9.88
C VAL A 256 7.39 -10.71 -10.14
N VAL A 257 6.37 -9.92 -9.81
CA VAL A 257 4.97 -10.27 -10.01
C VAL A 257 4.37 -9.32 -11.03
N ASP A 258 3.93 -9.87 -12.15
CA ASP A 258 3.20 -9.18 -13.20
C ASP A 258 1.70 -9.37 -12.93
N THR A 259 0.93 -8.28 -12.90
CA THR A 259 -0.52 -8.36 -12.70
C THR A 259 -1.27 -7.55 -13.74
N THR A 260 -2.18 -8.23 -14.43
CA THR A 260 -3.07 -7.69 -15.46
C THR A 260 -4.52 -8.11 -15.17
N ASN A 261 -5.41 -7.99 -16.16
CA ASN A 261 -6.78 -8.52 -16.10
C ASN A 261 -7.61 -8.00 -14.90
N PHE A 262 -7.40 -6.75 -14.51
CA PHE A 262 -8.29 -6.08 -13.55
C PHE A 262 -9.68 -5.88 -14.16
N SER A 263 -10.71 -6.04 -13.33
CA SER A 263 -12.09 -5.70 -13.69
C SER A 263 -12.35 -4.20 -13.69
N ASP A 264 -13.41 -3.74 -14.37
CA ASP A 264 -13.97 -2.38 -14.32
C ASP A 264 -14.30 -1.85 -12.90
N LYS A 265 -14.38 -2.77 -11.96
CA LYS A 265 -14.63 -2.59 -10.52
C LYS A 265 -13.41 -2.07 -9.76
N THR A 266 -12.23 -2.30 -10.31
CA THR A 266 -10.96 -1.91 -9.72
C THR A 266 -10.53 -0.58 -10.30
N ARG A 267 -10.63 0.48 -9.49
CA ARG A 267 -10.35 1.85 -9.92
C ARG A 267 -9.26 2.48 -9.08
N PHE A 268 -8.11 1.82 -9.01
CA PHE A 268 -6.95 2.29 -8.27
C PHE A 268 -6.59 3.71 -8.72
N ARG A 269 -6.87 4.69 -7.87
CA ARG A 269 -6.64 6.13 -8.15
C ARG A 269 -7.20 6.59 -9.51
N GLY A 270 -8.33 6.01 -9.94
CA GLY A 270 -8.97 6.35 -11.21
C GLY A 270 -8.44 5.59 -12.44
N SER A 271 -7.69 4.51 -12.22
CA SER A 271 -7.27 3.60 -13.29
C SER A 271 -8.44 3.07 -14.12
N SER A 272 -8.12 2.66 -15.33
CA SER A 272 -8.97 1.90 -16.25
C SER A 272 -8.70 0.39 -16.12
N GLU A 273 -9.40 -0.41 -16.93
CA GLU A 273 -9.13 -1.84 -17.10
C GLU A 273 -7.79 -2.16 -17.78
N SER A 274 -7.10 -1.13 -18.28
CA SER A 274 -5.75 -1.21 -18.85
C SER A 274 -4.66 -1.10 -17.77
N LEU A 275 -5.05 -1.07 -16.49
CA LEU A 275 -4.12 -1.12 -15.39
C LEU A 275 -3.22 -2.35 -15.50
N HIS A 276 -1.92 -2.11 -15.42
CA HIS A 276 -0.88 -3.10 -15.34
C HIS A 276 0.02 -2.73 -14.16
N VAL A 277 0.29 -3.72 -13.30
CA VAL A 277 1.10 -3.52 -12.10
C VAL A 277 2.22 -4.54 -12.09
N VAL A 278 3.45 -4.05 -12.03
CA VAL A 278 4.64 -4.90 -11.85
C VAL A 278 5.17 -4.67 -10.45
N GLU A 279 5.09 -5.69 -9.60
CA GLU A 279 5.62 -5.67 -8.24
C GLU A 279 6.96 -6.42 -8.17
N ARG A 280 7.83 -6.01 -7.26
CA ARG A 280 9.14 -6.61 -7.01
C ARG A 280 9.32 -6.78 -5.51
N PHE A 281 9.52 -8.01 -5.06
CA PHE A 281 9.75 -8.38 -3.67
C PHE A 281 11.19 -8.88 -3.53
N THR A 282 12.02 -8.13 -2.80
CA THR A 282 13.45 -8.43 -2.62
C THR A 282 13.79 -8.51 -1.14
N ARG A 283 14.22 -9.67 -0.66
CA ARG A 283 14.68 -9.81 0.73
C ARG A 283 16.01 -9.06 0.89
N THR A 284 16.02 -7.97 1.66
CA THR A 284 17.21 -7.12 1.86
C THR A 284 17.92 -7.39 3.19
N GLY A 285 17.28 -8.14 4.09
CA GLY A 285 17.90 -8.57 5.35
C GLY A 285 17.10 -9.67 6.06
N PRO A 286 17.56 -10.12 7.23
CA PRO A 286 16.90 -11.20 7.98
C PRO A 286 15.45 -10.90 8.36
N LYS A 287 15.05 -9.62 8.46
CA LYS A 287 13.71 -9.19 8.87
C LYS A 287 13.13 -8.09 7.98
N THR A 288 13.63 -7.94 6.75
CA THR A 288 13.25 -6.84 5.88
C THR A 288 13.05 -7.34 4.46
N LEU A 289 11.86 -7.09 3.94
CA LEU A 289 11.50 -7.28 2.54
C LEU A 289 11.35 -5.89 1.92
N ARG A 290 12.10 -5.59 0.85
CA ARG A 290 11.85 -4.42 0.03
C ARG A 290 10.73 -4.77 -0.94
N TYR A 291 9.71 -3.94 -0.96
CA TYR A 291 8.61 -4.01 -1.90
C TYR A 291 8.66 -2.78 -2.78
N GLN A 292 8.71 -3.00 -4.09
CA GLN A 292 8.68 -1.97 -5.11
C GLN A 292 7.56 -2.31 -6.09
N PHE A 293 6.89 -1.31 -6.62
CA PHE A 293 5.89 -1.52 -7.65
C PHE A 293 5.90 -0.40 -8.68
N THR A 294 5.64 -0.76 -9.92
CA THR A 294 5.46 0.14 -11.05
C THR A 294 4.03 0.04 -11.54
N ILE A 295 3.41 1.19 -11.77
CA ILE A 295 2.05 1.32 -12.27
C ILE A 295 2.07 1.83 -13.69
N GLU A 296 1.36 1.11 -14.55
CA GLU A 296 1.18 1.44 -15.95
C GLU A 296 -0.32 1.46 -16.27
N ASP A 297 -0.81 2.63 -16.70
CA ASP A 297 -2.10 2.73 -17.38
C ASP A 297 -2.04 3.96 -18.30
N PRO A 298 -1.69 3.77 -19.58
CA PRO A 298 -1.51 4.87 -20.53
C PRO A 298 -2.82 5.60 -20.85
N THR A 299 -3.97 5.03 -20.48
CA THR A 299 -5.26 5.71 -20.61
C THR A 299 -5.56 6.61 -19.42
N THR A 300 -4.83 6.46 -18.31
CA THR A 300 -5.05 7.18 -17.04
C THR A 300 -3.95 8.18 -16.77
N TRP A 301 -2.69 7.75 -16.77
CA TRP A 301 -1.52 8.58 -16.47
C TRP A 301 -0.70 8.86 -17.73
N THR A 302 -0.03 10.02 -17.76
CA THR A 302 0.83 10.42 -18.88
C THR A 302 2.09 9.59 -19.01
N GLU A 303 2.53 8.96 -17.92
CA GLU A 303 3.70 8.07 -17.88
C GLU A 303 3.53 7.04 -16.75
N PRO A 304 4.27 5.91 -16.81
CA PRO A 304 4.38 4.99 -15.69
C PRO A 304 5.00 5.67 -14.46
N TRP A 305 4.75 5.12 -13.28
CA TRP A 305 5.36 5.62 -12.05
C TRP A 305 5.68 4.49 -11.08
N THR A 306 6.73 4.68 -10.28
CA THR A 306 7.29 3.65 -9.41
C THR A 306 7.38 4.15 -7.97
N ALA A 307 7.00 3.28 -7.04
CA ALA A 307 7.16 3.51 -5.61
C ALA A 307 7.79 2.30 -4.92
N GLU A 308 8.39 2.54 -3.76
CA GLU A 308 9.00 1.51 -2.94
C GLU A 308 8.94 1.81 -1.45
N TYR A 309 8.94 0.76 -0.65
CA TYR A 309 9.12 0.82 0.78
C TYR A 309 9.49 -0.55 1.34
N THR A 310 9.74 -0.62 2.64
CA THR A 310 10.08 -1.88 3.30
C THR A 310 8.90 -2.44 4.05
N TRP A 311 8.83 -3.76 4.07
CA TRP A 311 7.97 -4.58 4.90
C TRP A 311 8.85 -5.21 6.00
N PRO A 312 8.85 -4.63 7.21
CA PRO A 312 9.44 -5.24 8.39
C PRO A 312 8.74 -6.54 8.79
N ALA A 313 9.51 -7.61 9.01
CA ALA A 313 8.97 -8.85 9.54
C ALA A 313 8.60 -8.69 11.03
N THR A 314 7.47 -9.27 11.41
CA THR A 314 6.93 -9.23 12.78
C THR A 314 6.51 -10.62 13.24
N ASN A 315 6.41 -10.79 14.56
CA ASN A 315 5.79 -11.96 15.19
C ASN A 315 4.30 -11.72 15.50
N GLY A 316 3.73 -10.62 15.00
CA GLY A 316 2.30 -10.36 15.09
C GLY A 316 1.49 -11.48 14.47
N LEU A 317 0.37 -11.81 15.11
CA LEU A 317 -0.59 -12.78 14.59
C LEU A 317 -1.65 -12.03 13.78
N ILE A 318 -2.00 -12.57 12.63
CA ILE A 318 -3.15 -12.08 11.85
C ILE A 318 -4.40 -12.62 12.53
N TYR A 319 -5.30 -11.71 12.89
CA TYR A 319 -6.60 -12.04 13.47
C TYR A 319 -7.71 -11.82 12.45
N GLU A 320 -8.89 -12.35 12.78
CA GLU A 320 -10.08 -12.10 11.98
C GLU A 320 -10.51 -10.62 12.07
N TYR A 321 -10.33 -9.87 10.99
CA TYR A 321 -11.10 -8.69 10.62
C TYR A 321 -12.56 -9.05 10.27
N ALA A 322 -13.43 -9.08 11.29
CA ALA A 322 -14.86 -9.27 11.07
C ALA A 322 -15.57 -7.93 10.84
N CYS A 323 -16.00 -7.66 9.61
CA CYS A 323 -17.01 -6.64 9.34
C CYS A 323 -18.38 -7.15 9.76
N HIS A 324 -18.78 -6.96 11.02
CA HIS A 324 -20.13 -7.29 11.45
C HIS A 324 -21.09 -6.17 11.02
N GLU A 325 -22.00 -6.46 10.09
CA GLU A 325 -23.07 -5.53 9.73
C GLU A 325 -23.92 -5.18 10.98
N GLY A 326 -24.13 -3.89 11.24
CA GLY A 326 -25.05 -3.40 12.27
C GLY A 326 -24.46 -2.99 13.63
N ILE A 327 -23.13 -2.93 13.81
CA ILE A 327 -22.53 -2.46 15.07
C ILE A 327 -22.39 -0.93 15.07
N ALA A 328 -23.01 -0.28 16.06
CA ALA A 328 -22.85 1.14 16.36
C ALA A 328 -21.69 1.39 17.35
N ASP A 329 -20.53 0.79 17.10
CA ASP A 329 -19.21 1.13 17.67
C ASP A 329 -18.15 0.25 16.97
N CYS A 330 -17.49 0.77 15.95
CA CYS A 330 -16.41 0.07 15.25
C CYS A 330 -15.08 0.45 15.91
N GLY A 331 -14.33 -0.54 16.35
CA GLY A 331 -13.07 -0.36 17.04
C GLY A 331 -12.85 -1.52 17.98
N LEU A 332 -12.72 -2.72 17.44
CA LEU A 332 -12.35 -3.87 18.23
C LEU A 332 -11.30 -4.67 17.47
N ARG A 333 -10.09 -4.66 18.02
CA ARG A 333 -9.41 -5.94 18.22
C ARG A 333 -10.27 -6.71 19.23
N ILE A 334 -11.27 -7.48 18.77
CA ILE A 334 -11.91 -8.47 19.65
C ILE A 334 -10.85 -9.56 19.85
N TYR A 335 -10.07 -9.45 20.94
CA TYR A 335 -9.51 -10.66 21.53
C TYR A 335 -10.70 -11.41 22.14
N CYS A 336 -11.15 -12.47 21.46
CA CYS A 336 -11.88 -13.56 22.10
C CYS A 336 -10.87 -14.55 22.68
#